data_AF-A0A2U0S916-F1
#
_entry.id   AF-A0A2U0S916-F1
#
_cell.length_a   1.000
_cell.length_b   1.000
_cell.length_c   1.000
_cell.angle_alpha   90.00
_cell.angle_beta   90.00
_cell.angle_gamma   90.00
#
_symmetry.space_group_name_H-M   'P 1'
#
loop_
_entity.id
_entity.type
_entity.pdbx_description
1 polymer ?
#
loop_
_entity_poly.entity_id
_entity_poly.type
_entity_poly.pdbx_seq_one_letter_code
_entity_poly.pdbx_strand_id
1 'polypeptide(L)' 'SDVSKMHSARTVQGQDLSIDSSRGVMIGDARVIQKDIRCSNGVIHVIDKVLIPM' A
#
# COMPACT_ATOMS: atom_id res chain seq x y z
N SER A 1 1.87 2.23 12.82
CA SER A 1 1.38 1.78 11.51
C SER A 1 2.56 1.42 10.63
N ASP A 2 2.65 0.16 10.25
CA ASP A 2 3.84 -0.43 9.62
C ASP A 2 4.08 0.06 8.19
N VAL A 3 3.01 0.38 7.47
CA VAL A 3 3.10 0.90 6.09
C VAL A 3 3.76 2.28 5.99
N SER A 4 3.74 3.08 7.06
CA SER A 4 4.40 4.40 7.11
C SER A 4 5.92 4.31 7.31
N LYS A 5 6.47 3.10 7.54
CA LYS A 5 7.92 2.84 7.60
C LYS A 5 8.46 2.21 6.31
N MET A 6 7.57 1.90 5.36
CA MET A 6 7.92 1.25 4.10
C MET A 6 8.08 2.32 3.01
N HIS A 7 9.16 2.20 2.24
CA HIS A 7 9.45 3.06 1.09
C HIS A 7 9.07 2.40 -0.24
N SER A 8 9.00 1.07 -0.26
CA SER A 8 8.53 0.29 -1.41
C SER A 8 7.91 -1.02 -0.96
N ALA A 9 7.03 -1.58 -1.79
CA ALA A 9 6.46 -2.92 -1.62
C ALA A 9 6.54 -3.71 -2.92
N ARG A 10 7.09 -4.92 -2.85
CA ARG A 10 7.19 -5.81 -3.99
C ARG A 10 5.85 -6.51 -4.24
N THR A 11 5.30 -6.35 -5.42
CA THR A 11 4.11 -7.08 -5.87
C THR A 11 4.45 -8.54 -6.14
N VAL A 12 3.43 -9.40 -6.11
CA VAL A 12 3.56 -10.81 -6.50
C VAL A 12 3.99 -10.99 -7.96
N GLN A 13 3.75 -9.98 -8.80
CA GLN A 13 4.20 -9.93 -10.19
C GLN A 13 5.69 -9.53 -10.32
N GLY A 14 6.36 -9.23 -9.20
CA GLY A 14 7.78 -8.93 -9.14
C GLY A 14 8.13 -7.45 -9.31
N GLN A 15 7.14 -6.59 -9.62
CA GLN A 15 7.32 -5.14 -9.72
C GLN A 15 7.31 -4.48 -8.32
N ASP A 16 8.15 -3.47 -8.11
CA ASP A 16 8.18 -2.68 -6.89
C ASP A 16 7.24 -1.47 -7.00
N LEU A 17 6.31 -1.35 -6.06
CA LEU A 17 5.46 -0.18 -5.88
C LEU A 17 6.11 0.77 -4.87
N SER A 18 6.31 2.03 -5.27
CA SER A 18 6.75 3.08 -4.35
C SER A 18 5.65 3.42 -3.36
N ILE A 19 6.04 3.54 -2.09
CA ILE A 19 5.16 3.97 -0.99
C ILE A 19 5.60 5.36 -0.54
N ASP A 20 4.74 6.35 -0.76
CA ASP A 20 4.96 7.70 -0.24
C ASP A 20 4.17 7.87 1.05
N SER A 21 4.81 8.33 2.12
CA SER A 21 4.19 8.61 3.41
C SER A 21 4.21 10.09 3.78
N SER A 22 4.70 10.97 2.90
CA SER A 22 4.93 12.39 3.16
C SER A 22 3.64 13.22 3.30
N ARG A 23 2.56 12.84 2.59
CA ARG A 23 1.26 13.53 2.62
C ARG A 23 0.09 12.61 2.98
N GLY A 24 0.40 11.47 3.59
CA GLY A 24 -0.49 10.32 3.74
C GLY A 24 0.09 9.12 3.00
N VAL A 25 -0.33 7.91 3.37
CA VAL A 25 0.20 6.68 2.77
C VAL A 25 -0.39 6.53 1.36
N MET A 26 0.45 6.68 0.36
CA MET A 26 0.13 6.44 -1.05
C MET A 26 0.93 5.26 -1.56
N ILE A 27 0.29 4.40 -2.33
CA ILE A 27 0.89 3.23 -2.97
C ILE A 27 0.77 3.47 -4.48
N GLY A 28 1.89 3.84 -5.11
CA GLY A 28 1.87 4.36 -6.48
C GLY A 28 0.95 5.59 -6.59
N ASP A 29 -0.15 5.41 -7.32
CA ASP A 29 -1.15 6.45 -7.62
C ASP A 29 -2.41 6.39 -6.73
N ALA A 30 -2.47 5.40 -5.84
CA ALA A 30 -3.63 5.13 -4.99
C ALA A 30 -3.36 5.58 -3.56
N ARG A 31 -4.36 6.20 -2.91
CA ARG A 31 -4.25 6.66 -1.53
C ARG A 31 -4.88 5.63 -0.59
N VAL A 32 -4.17 5.33 0.50
CA VAL A 32 -4.71 4.47 1.57
C VAL A 32 -5.72 5.28 2.38
N ILE A 33 -6.98 4.84 2.35
CA ILE A 33 -8.09 5.43 3.10
C ILE A 33 -8.30 4.75 4.46
N GLN A 34 -7.93 3.46 4.57
CA GLN A 34 -8.00 2.72 5.82
C GLN A 34 -6.82 1.78 5.93
N LYS A 35 -6.15 1.77 7.09
CA LYS A 35 -4.95 0.96 7.33
C LYS A 35 -5.14 0.03 8.54
N ASP A 36 -4.31 -0.99 8.60
CA ASP A 36 -4.14 -1.87 9.78
C ASP A 36 -5.38 -2.73 10.10
N ILE A 37 -6.13 -3.16 9.08
CA ILE A 37 -7.22 -4.12 9.27
C ILE A 37 -6.61 -5.50 9.50
N ARG A 38 -6.69 -5.99 10.74
CA ARG A 38 -6.15 -7.29 11.12
C ARG A 38 -7.01 -8.42 10.57
N CYS A 39 -6.36 -9.32 9.85
CA CYS A 39 -6.95 -10.56 9.36
C CYS A 39 -6.16 -11.75 9.92
N SER A 40 -6.75 -12.93 9.90
CA SER A 40 -6.13 -14.15 10.44
C SER A 40 -4.82 -14.54 9.73
N ASN A 41 -4.60 -14.00 8.54
CA ASN A 41 -3.49 -14.33 7.64
C ASN A 41 -2.66 -13.11 7.22
N GLY A 42 -2.87 -11.93 7.81
CA GLY A 42 -2.14 -10.73 7.42
C GLY A 42 -2.84 -9.44 7.82
N VAL A 43 -2.48 -8.36 7.12
CA VAL A 43 -3.03 -7.02 7.32
C VAL A 43 -3.56 -6.50 5.99
N ILE A 44 -4.79 -5.97 6.00
CA ILE A 44 -5.40 -5.33 4.84
C ILE A 44 -5.27 -3.80 4.97
N HIS A 45 -4.93 -3.16 3.86
CA HIS A 45 -4.98 -1.71 3.67
C HIS A 45 -5.95 -1.41 2.52
N VAL A 46 -6.93 -0.54 2.76
CA VAL A 46 -7.93 -0.13 1.77
C VAL A 46 -7.44 1.10 1.03
N ILE A 47 -7.51 1.05 -0.30
CA ILE A 47 -7.14 2.13 -1.20
C ILE A 47 -8.37 2.67 -1.96
N ASP A 48 -8.31 3.94 -2.36
CA ASP A 48 -9.40 4.61 -3.09
C ASP A 48 -9.31 4.46 -4.62
N LYS A 49 -8.17 4.01 -5.16
CA LYS A 49 -7.92 3.87 -6.59
C LYS A 49 -7.44 2.47 -6.92
N VAL A 50 -7.89 1.94 -8.07
CA VAL A 50 -7.44 0.65 -8.60
C VAL A 50 -5.98 0.79 -9.07
N LEU A 51 -5.12 -0.10 -8.61
CA LEU A 51 -3.77 -0.27 -9.17
C LEU A 51 -3.89 -1.05 -10.47
N ILE A 52 -3.61 -0.39 -11.60
CA ILE A 52 -3.57 -1.04 -12.91
C ILE A 52 -2.11 -1.44 -13.16
N PRO A 53 -1.78 -2.75 -13.14
CA PRO A 53 -0.46 -3.22 -13.52
C PRO A 53 -0.25 -3.00 -15.02
N MET A 54 0.91 -2.46 -15.38
CA MET A 54 1.38 -2.28 -16.76
C MET A 54 2.26 -3.45 -17.16
#